data_AF-A0A0S2LPK2-F1
#
_entry.id   AF-A0A0S2LPK2-F1
#
_cell.length_a   1.000
_cell.length_b   1.000
_cell.length_c   1.000
_cell.angle_alpha   90.00
_cell.angle_beta   90.00
_cell.angle_gamma   90.00
#
_symmetry.space_group_name_H-M   'P 1'
#
loop_
_entity.id
_entity.type
_entity.pdbx_description
1 polymer ?
#
loop_
_entity_poly.entity_id
_entity_poly.type
_entity_poly.pdbx_seq_one_letter_code
_entity_poly.pdbx_strand_id
1 'polypeptide(L)'
;MIQKDSTQIVKNRMGKIPKEYIMAGKSVERPFSDILTSIRYWVIHSITVPALFIAGWLFVSTGLAYDVFGSPRPNEYFTESRQDAPLITDRFKALEQVKQLSALN
;
A
#
# COMPACT_ATOMS: atom_id res chain seq x y z
N MET A 1 23.22 13.40 -68.10
CA MET A 1 23.37 13.99 -66.76
C MET A 1 22.00 13.94 -66.09
N ILE A 2 21.77 13.02 -65.15
CA ILE A 2 20.52 12.94 -64.37
C ILE A 2 20.92 13.07 -62.91
N GLN A 3 20.66 14.23 -62.33
CA GLN A 3 20.97 14.56 -60.95
C GLN A 3 19.89 13.90 -60.08
N LYS A 4 20.15 12.68 -59.62
CA LYS A 4 19.24 11.99 -58.69
C LYS A 4 19.20 12.80 -57.39
N ASP A 5 18.03 13.35 -57.11
CA ASP A 5 17.70 14.07 -55.88
C ASP A 5 18.08 13.23 -54.66
N SER A 6 19.09 13.69 -53.92
CA SER A 6 19.64 13.01 -52.73
C SER A 6 18.58 12.79 -51.66
N THR A 7 17.51 13.57 -51.66
CA THR A 7 16.37 13.45 -50.75
C THR A 7 15.57 12.17 -51.00
N GLN A 8 15.45 11.74 -52.26
CA GLN A 8 14.76 10.49 -52.62
C GLN A 8 15.59 9.24 -52.31
N ILE A 9 16.91 9.37 -52.35
CA ILE A 9 17.84 8.27 -52.04
C ILE A 9 17.82 7.95 -50.54
N VAL A 10 17.64 8.96 -49.69
CA VAL A 10 17.51 8.81 -48.23
C VAL A 10 16.16 8.20 -47.85
N LYS A 11 15.06 8.60 -48.52
CA LYS A 11 13.73 8.01 -48.32
C LYS A 11 13.68 6.52 -48.68
N ASN A 12 14.37 6.12 -49.75
CA ASN A 12 14.43 4.72 -50.17
C ASN A 12 15.42 3.88 -49.33
N ARG A 13 16.40 4.51 -48.66
CA ARG A 13 17.34 3.83 -47.74
C ARG A 13 16.80 3.72 -46.31
N MET A 14 15.93 4.62 -45.89
CA MET A 14 15.15 4.45 -44.66
C MET A 14 13.98 3.52 -44.96
N GLY A 15 14.26 2.21 -44.95
CA GLY A 15 13.21 1.20 -44.87
C GLY A 15 12.21 1.60 -43.78
N LYS A 16 10.91 1.36 -44.03
CA LYS A 16 9.79 1.68 -43.13
C LYS A 16 10.23 1.54 -41.69
N ILE A 17 10.42 2.67 -41.01
CA ILE A 17 10.70 2.67 -39.58
C ILE A 17 9.52 1.92 -38.96
N PRO A 18 9.74 0.77 -38.28
CA PRO A 18 8.65 0.09 -37.63
C PRO A 18 7.98 1.11 -36.71
N LYS A 19 6.65 1.21 -36.77
CA LYS A 19 5.83 2.14 -35.95
C LYS A 19 5.97 1.90 -34.43
N GLU A 20 6.92 1.07 -34.02
CA GLU A 20 7.21 0.71 -32.65
C GLU A 20 8.04 1.78 -31.93
N TYR A 21 8.67 2.73 -32.65
CA TYR A 21 9.64 3.65 -32.04
C TYR A 21 9.10 5.01 -31.55
N ILE A 22 7.78 5.22 -31.47
CA ILE A 22 7.24 6.39 -30.74
C ILE A 22 6.15 5.92 -29.78
N MET A 23 6.60 5.42 -28.62
CA MET A 23 5.81 5.38 -27.39
C MET A 23 6.27 6.47 -26.42
N ALA A 24 6.73 7.61 -26.94
CA ALA A 24 7.01 8.78 -26.13
C ALA A 24 5.72 9.24 -25.45
N GLY A 25 5.58 8.94 -24.16
CA GLY A 25 4.45 9.35 -23.33
C GLY A 25 3.57 8.22 -22.74
N LYS A 26 3.91 6.93 -22.91
CA LYS A 26 3.25 5.86 -22.14
C LYS A 26 4.21 5.20 -21.18
N SER A 27 3.76 4.98 -19.96
CA SER A 27 4.56 4.34 -18.92
C SER A 27 4.84 2.88 -19.31
N VAL A 28 5.97 2.34 -18.86
CA VAL A 28 6.49 1.03 -19.29
C VAL A 28 5.84 -0.13 -18.50
N GLU A 29 5.05 0.17 -17.47
CA GLU A 29 4.35 -0.86 -16.71
C GLU A 29 3.24 -1.52 -17.52
N ARG A 30 2.93 -2.77 -17.17
CA ARG A 30 1.83 -3.51 -17.76
C ARG A 30 0.48 -2.86 -17.39
N PRO A 31 -0.44 -2.64 -18.34
CA PRO A 31 -1.76 -2.10 -18.04
C PRO A 31 -2.52 -2.94 -17.00
N PHE A 32 -3.25 -2.29 -16.08
CA PHE A 32 -4.00 -2.98 -15.02
C PHE A 32 -5.06 -3.94 -15.56
N SER A 33 -5.74 -3.61 -16.67
CA SER A 33 -6.70 -4.49 -17.34
C SER A 33 -6.09 -5.84 -17.69
N ASP A 34 -4.83 -5.84 -18.14
CA ASP A 34 -4.12 -7.04 -18.56
C ASP A 34 -3.70 -7.86 -17.33
N ILE A 35 -3.40 -7.19 -16.21
CA ILE A 35 -3.09 -7.82 -14.92
C ILE A 35 -4.31 -8.55 -14.37
N LEU A 36 -5.45 -7.86 -14.24
CA LEU A 36 -6.67 -8.41 -13.65
C LEU A 36 -7.30 -9.53 -14.49
N THR A 37 -7.10 -9.54 -15.81
CA THR A 37 -7.60 -10.61 -16.68
C THR A 37 -6.64 -11.81 -16.79
N SER A 38 -5.44 -11.74 -16.19
CA SER A 38 -4.45 -12.82 -16.26
C SER A 38 -4.74 -13.93 -15.25
N ILE A 39 -4.77 -15.19 -15.73
CA ILE A 39 -4.89 -16.37 -14.87
C ILE A 39 -3.75 -16.43 -13.83
N ARG A 40 -2.50 -16.13 -14.24
CA ARG A 40 -1.34 -16.15 -13.34
C ARG A 40 -1.49 -15.16 -12.18
N TYR A 41 -2.09 -14.00 -12.43
CA TYR A 41 -2.36 -13.03 -11.37
C TYR A 41 -3.29 -13.64 -10.32
N TRP A 42 -4.39 -14.28 -10.74
CA TRP A 42 -5.35 -14.90 -9.84
C TRP A 42 -4.83 -16.17 -9.16
N VAL A 43 -3.98 -16.98 -9.80
CA VAL A 43 -3.34 -18.14 -9.14
C VAL A 43 -2.53 -17.71 -7.92
N ILE A 44 -1.87 -16.56 -7.98
CA ILE A 44 -1.10 -16.02 -6.86
C ILE A 44 -2.02 -15.32 -5.85
N HIS A 45 -2.88 -14.42 -6.33
CA HIS A 45 -3.69 -13.56 -5.46
C HIS A 45 -4.86 -14.28 -4.80
N SER A 46 -5.30 -15.43 -5.31
CA SER A 46 -6.28 -16.28 -4.62
C SER A 46 -5.75 -16.88 -3.32
N ILE A 47 -4.43 -16.90 -3.12
CA ILE A 47 -3.80 -17.38 -1.87
C ILE A 47 -3.34 -16.18 -1.05
N THR A 48 -2.59 -15.24 -1.67
CA THR A 48 -1.98 -14.14 -0.91
C THR A 48 -3.00 -13.15 -0.37
N VAL A 49 -4.10 -12.87 -1.09
CA VAL A 49 -5.14 -11.94 -0.62
C VAL A 49 -5.92 -12.53 0.56
N PRO A 50 -6.47 -13.76 0.49
CA PRO A 50 -7.11 -14.37 1.67
C PRO A 50 -6.15 -14.56 2.84
N ALA A 51 -4.88 -14.89 2.59
CA ALA A 51 -3.89 -15.02 3.66
C ALA A 51 -3.67 -13.69 4.41
N LEU A 52 -3.49 -12.57 3.68
CA LEU A 52 -3.39 -11.24 4.28
C LEU A 52 -4.66 -10.83 5.01
N PHE A 53 -5.83 -11.17 4.47
CA PHE A 53 -7.11 -10.91 5.12
C PHE A 53 -7.23 -11.65 6.46
N ILE A 54 -6.90 -12.94 6.49
CA ILE A 54 -6.90 -13.74 7.73
C ILE A 54 -5.84 -13.23 8.71
N ALA A 55 -4.66 -12.82 8.23
CA ALA A 55 -3.64 -12.23 9.10
C ALA A 55 -4.15 -10.95 9.78
N GLY A 56 -4.79 -10.05 9.03
CA GLY A 56 -5.42 -8.85 9.58
C GLY A 56 -6.57 -9.16 10.54
N TRP A 57 -7.39 -10.16 10.22
CA TRP A 57 -8.43 -10.64 11.12
C TRP A 57 -7.84 -11.13 12.44
N LEU A 58 -6.84 -12.02 12.39
CA LEU A 58 -6.18 -12.57 13.58
C LEU A 58 -5.50 -11.48 14.41
N PHE A 59 -4.91 -10.48 13.76
CA PHE A 59 -4.29 -9.34 14.44
C PHE A 59 -5.27 -8.60 15.36
N VAL A 60 -6.54 -8.47 14.95
CA VAL A 60 -7.59 -7.86 15.78
C VAL A 60 -8.23 -8.89 16.72
N SER A 61 -8.59 -10.06 16.22
CA SER A 61 -9.37 -11.06 16.97
C SER A 61 -8.61 -11.68 18.13
N THR A 62 -7.28 -11.74 18.06
CA THR A 62 -6.43 -12.21 19.18
C THR A 62 -6.21 -11.15 20.26
N GLY A 63 -6.61 -9.90 19.99
CA GLY A 63 -6.38 -8.78 20.88
C GLY A 63 -5.02 -8.08 20.70
N LEU A 64 -4.13 -8.61 19.85
CA LEU A 64 -2.79 -8.06 19.62
C LEU A 64 -2.80 -6.59 19.19
N ALA A 65 -3.82 -6.17 18.43
CA ALA A 65 -3.99 -4.77 18.03
C ALA A 65 -4.11 -3.82 19.24
N TYR A 66 -4.80 -4.22 20.30
CA TYR A 66 -4.95 -3.39 21.51
C TYR A 66 -3.60 -3.26 22.23
N ASP A 67 -2.86 -4.37 22.32
CA ASP A 67 -1.58 -4.41 23.03
C ASP A 67 -0.47 -3.66 22.27
N VAL A 68 -0.43 -3.75 20.93
CA VAL A 68 0.56 -3.06 20.08
C VAL A 68 0.37 -1.55 20.09
N PHE A 69 -0.87 -1.09 20.02
CA PHE A 69 -1.17 0.34 19.89
C PHE A 69 -1.51 1.02 21.24
N GLY A 70 -1.68 0.25 22.32
CA GLY A 70 -2.12 0.79 23.61
C GLY A 70 -3.55 1.31 23.58
N SER A 71 -4.37 0.83 22.64
CA SER A 71 -5.79 1.19 22.55
C SER A 71 -6.56 0.47 23.66
N PRO A 72 -7.33 1.18 24.51
CA PRO A 72 -8.15 0.52 25.53
C PRO A 72 -9.21 -0.37 24.89
N ARG A 73 -9.37 -1.58 25.41
CA ARG A 73 -10.53 -2.42 25.11
C ARG A 73 -11.81 -1.75 25.65
N PRO A 74 -13.01 -2.15 25.19
CA PRO A 74 -14.26 -1.55 25.67
C PRO A 74 -14.43 -1.54 27.19
N ASN A 75 -13.82 -2.50 27.90
CA ASN A 75 -13.84 -2.63 29.35
C ASN A 75 -12.63 -1.99 30.07
N GLU A 76 -11.74 -1.29 29.36
CA GLU A 76 -10.49 -0.73 29.92
C GLU A 76 -10.46 0.81 29.92
N TYR A 77 -11.51 1.48 29.44
CA TYR A 77 -11.58 2.95 29.46
C TYR A 77 -11.64 3.55 30.88
N PHE A 78 -12.34 2.87 31.79
CA PHE A 78 -12.56 3.29 33.16
C PHE A 78 -12.25 2.13 34.11
N THR A 79 -11.69 2.45 35.27
CA THR A 79 -11.40 1.48 36.33
C THR A 79 -12.45 1.58 37.43
N GLU A 80 -12.47 0.61 38.35
CA GLU A 80 -13.37 0.67 39.51
C GLU A 80 -13.14 1.94 40.36
N SER A 81 -11.89 2.41 40.43
CA SER A 81 -11.51 3.59 41.22
C SER A 81 -11.63 4.92 40.47
N ARG A 82 -11.66 4.92 39.12
CA ARG A 82 -11.68 6.13 38.29
C ARG A 82 -12.81 6.11 37.27
N GLN A 83 -13.75 7.03 37.42
CA GLN A 83 -14.87 7.26 36.49
C GLN A 83 -14.71 8.54 35.64
N ASP A 84 -13.67 9.35 35.88
CA ASP A 84 -13.34 10.52 35.07
C ASP A 84 -12.44 10.17 33.88
N ALA A 85 -12.43 10.99 32.83
CA ALA A 85 -11.57 10.75 31.66
C ALA A 85 -10.06 10.76 32.02
N PRO A 86 -9.24 9.81 31.51
CA PRO A 86 -7.80 9.77 31.78
C PRO A 86 -7.06 10.83 30.96
N LEU A 87 -6.94 12.04 31.51
CA LEU A 87 -6.31 13.18 30.84
C LEU A 87 -4.83 13.32 31.25
N ILE A 88 -3.96 13.48 30.26
CA ILE A 88 -2.54 13.81 30.48
C ILE A 88 -2.40 15.29 30.74
N THR A 89 -1.75 15.64 31.85
CA THR A 89 -1.63 17.04 32.32
C THR A 89 -0.17 17.48 32.50
N ASP A 90 0.76 16.54 32.63
CA ASP A 90 2.20 16.82 32.74
C ASP A 90 2.92 16.36 31.47
N ARG A 91 3.53 17.30 30.76
CA ARG A 91 4.31 17.03 29.54
C ARG A 91 5.56 16.18 29.81
N PHE A 92 6.27 16.47 30.90
CA PHE A 92 7.57 15.83 31.17
C PHE A 92 7.41 14.47 31.84
N LYS A 93 6.27 14.25 32.52
CA LYS A 93 5.92 12.96 33.13
C LYS A 93 4.80 12.20 32.40
N ALA A 94 4.50 12.59 31.16
CA ALA A 94 3.38 12.02 30.39
C ALA A 94 3.44 10.49 30.30
N LEU A 95 4.61 9.90 30.11
CA LEU A 95 4.77 8.44 30.01
C LEU A 95 4.41 7.73 31.32
N GLU A 96 4.83 8.29 32.45
CA GLU A 96 4.49 7.76 33.78
C GLU A 96 3.00 7.93 34.05
N GLN A 97 2.42 9.09 33.69
CA GLN A 97 0.99 9.35 33.80
C GLN A 97 0.17 8.37 32.97
N VAL A 98 0.53 8.10 31.70
CA VAL A 98 -0.16 7.12 30.87
C VAL A 98 -0.18 5.76 31.55
N LYS A 99 0.97 5.26 32.04
CA LYS A 99 1.06 3.96 32.72
C LYS A 99 0.19 3.88 33.97
N GLN A 100 0.13 4.94 34.76
CA GLN A 100 -0.72 5.02 35.95
C GLN A 100 -2.21 5.08 35.59
N LEU A 101 -2.57 5.79 34.53
CA LEU A 101 -3.96 5.97 34.09
C LEU A 101 -4.51 4.78 33.31
N SER A 102 -3.64 4.00 32.66
CA SER A 102 -3.97 2.81 31.87
C SER A 102 -3.95 1.50 32.67
N ALA A 103 -3.36 1.49 33.87
CA ALA A 103 -3.35 0.32 34.76
C ALA A 103 -4.80 -0.09 35.07
N LEU A 104 -5.30 -1.31 34.82
CA LEU A 104 -4.65 -2.64 34.81
C LEU A 104 -3.65 -2.78 35.96
N ASN A 105 -4.19 -3.00 37.18
CA ASN A 105 -3.42 -3.54 38.30
C ASN A 105 -2.83 -4.90 37.94
#